data_AF-H2B2A0-F1
#
_entry.id   AF-H2B2A0-F1
#
_cell.length_a   1.000
_cell.length_b   1.000
_cell.length_c   1.000
_cell.angle_alpha   90.00
_cell.angle_beta   90.00
_cell.angle_gamma   90.00
#
_symmetry.space_group_name_H-M   'P 1'
#
loop_
_entity.id
_entity.type
_entity.pdbx_description
1 polymer ?
#
loop_
_entity_poly.entity_id
_entity_poly.type
_entity_poly.pdbx_seq_one_letter_code
_entity_poly.pdbx_strand_id
1 'polypeptide(L)'
;MITLKDIYILIENAEQQSRKGKVKKAISIYKVACKEIDQLLGSIEDDGVDQDIITAVALLKRNIMQTVRDLENFLRRTNFDFLNSDSIANNTPPSTANTIPSNLRNDNLNSMFQSTKLMTNSLAMWEQDQPIDNFSSDPFLITLLNRLQNTLLDITKTSDHVEEDVSQQFQLFKRDLIWYEQKKFSDFNNHIKKMNDEKKKLENQITRQKELWEGLVENVKAKKR
;
A
#
# COMPACT_ATOMS: atom_id res chain seq x y z
N MET A 1 6.86 -0.49 -38.11
CA MET A 1 7.72 -0.12 -36.96
C MET A 1 6.82 0.19 -35.80
N ILE A 2 6.95 -0.55 -34.71
CA ILE A 2 6.31 -0.20 -33.44
C ILE A 2 7.07 1.00 -32.90
N THR A 3 6.37 2.04 -32.50
CA THR A 3 7.00 3.22 -31.89
C THR A 3 6.80 3.21 -30.39
N LEU A 4 7.68 3.90 -29.66
CA LEU A 4 7.51 4.08 -28.21
C LEU A 4 6.15 4.72 -27.87
N LYS A 5 5.61 5.55 -28.78
CA LYS A 5 4.28 6.15 -28.65
C LYS A 5 3.16 5.10 -28.64
N ASP A 6 3.27 4.07 -29.47
CA ASP A 6 2.27 2.99 -29.54
C ASP A 6 2.27 2.17 -28.24
N ILE A 7 3.45 1.95 -27.67
CA ILE A 7 3.63 1.30 -26.36
C ILE A 7 2.96 2.13 -25.25
N TYR A 8 3.13 3.45 -25.25
CA TYR A 8 2.47 4.32 -24.27
C TYR A 8 0.93 4.31 -24.40
N ILE A 9 0.39 4.21 -25.61
CA ILE A 9 -1.07 4.06 -25.83
C ILE A 9 -1.57 2.75 -25.22
N LEU A 10 -0.80 1.66 -25.34
CA LEU A 10 -1.15 0.38 -24.70
C LEU A 10 -1.11 0.46 -23.17
N ILE A 11 -0.11 1.14 -22.61
CA ILE A 11 0.00 1.38 -21.17
C ILE A 11 -1.20 2.18 -20.66
N GLU A 12 -1.54 3.28 -21.34
CA GLU A 12 -2.69 4.11 -20.98
C GLU A 12 -4.00 3.31 -21.04
N ASN A 13 -4.18 2.48 -22.08
CA ASN A 13 -5.34 1.60 -22.17
C ASN A 13 -5.38 0.58 -21.03
N ALA A 14 -4.24 -0.03 -20.68
CA ALA A 14 -4.13 -0.96 -19.56
C ALA A 14 -4.48 -0.29 -18.22
N GLU A 15 -4.00 0.93 -17.98
CA GLU A 15 -4.37 1.73 -16.81
C GLU A 15 -5.87 2.01 -16.75
N GLN A 16 -6.47 2.42 -17.87
CA GLN A 16 -7.92 2.65 -17.92
C GLN A 16 -8.72 1.38 -17.63
N GLN A 17 -8.29 0.21 -18.12
CA GLN A 17 -8.95 -1.06 -17.78
C GLN A 17 -8.77 -1.41 -16.30
N SER A 18 -7.60 -1.11 -15.71
CA SER A 18 -7.35 -1.29 -14.27
C SER A 18 -8.28 -0.43 -13.42
N ARG A 19 -8.41 0.88 -13.75
CA ARG A 19 -9.33 1.81 -13.07
C ARG A 19 -10.81 1.39 -13.18
N LYS A 20 -11.19 0.73 -14.28
CA LYS A 20 -12.53 0.17 -14.50
C LYS A 20 -12.78 -1.17 -13.80
N GLY A 21 -11.83 -1.65 -12.98
CA GLY A 21 -11.91 -2.94 -12.28
C GLY A 21 -11.73 -4.16 -13.18
N LYS A 22 -11.39 -3.98 -14.46
CA LYS A 22 -11.17 -5.07 -15.44
C LYS A 22 -9.73 -5.57 -15.36
N VAL A 23 -9.32 -6.00 -14.18
CA VAL A 23 -7.91 -6.35 -13.84
C VAL A 23 -7.33 -7.42 -14.76
N LYS A 24 -8.08 -8.48 -15.08
CA LYS A 24 -7.63 -9.53 -16.02
C LYS A 24 -7.31 -8.98 -17.42
N LYS A 25 -8.12 -8.03 -17.91
CA LYS A 25 -7.92 -7.38 -19.21
C LYS A 25 -6.74 -6.41 -19.17
N ALA A 26 -6.57 -5.67 -18.08
CA ALA A 26 -5.40 -4.82 -17.86
C ALA A 26 -4.10 -5.64 -17.89
N ILE A 27 -4.05 -6.78 -17.19
CA ILE A 27 -2.88 -7.68 -17.19
C ILE A 27 -2.55 -8.17 -18.60
N SER A 28 -3.56 -8.57 -19.39
CA SER A 28 -3.30 -9.01 -20.77
C SER A 28 -2.71 -7.89 -21.64
N ILE A 29 -3.17 -6.66 -21.48
CA ILE A 29 -2.68 -5.52 -22.27
C ILE A 29 -1.26 -5.14 -21.84
N TYR A 30 -0.96 -5.14 -20.54
CA TYR A 30 0.41 -4.92 -20.06
C TYR A 30 1.39 -6.00 -20.55
N LYS A 31 0.96 -7.27 -20.62
CA LYS A 31 1.78 -8.35 -21.20
C LYS A 31 2.04 -8.16 -22.70
N VAL A 32 1.10 -7.57 -23.44
CA VAL A 32 1.29 -7.20 -24.85
C VAL A 32 2.28 -6.04 -24.95
N ALA A 33 2.14 -4.99 -24.12
CA ALA A 33 3.08 -3.86 -24.09
C ALA A 33 4.52 -4.32 -23.80
N CYS A 34 4.73 -5.28 -22.88
CA CYS A 34 6.06 -5.84 -22.63
C CYS A 34 6.65 -6.55 -23.86
N LYS A 35 5.84 -7.28 -24.64
CA LYS A 35 6.31 -7.95 -25.86
C LYS A 35 6.68 -6.94 -26.95
N GLU A 36 5.94 -5.84 -27.05
CA GLU A 36 6.24 -4.76 -27.97
C GLU A 36 7.50 -3.98 -27.57
N ILE A 37 7.73 -3.80 -26.26
CA ILE A 37 9.00 -3.24 -25.76
C ILE A 37 10.19 -4.16 -26.11
N ASP A 38 10.03 -5.48 -26.04
CA ASP A 38 11.09 -6.42 -26.40
C ASP A 38 11.43 -6.37 -27.90
N GLN A 39 10.42 -6.21 -28.76
CA GLN A 39 10.63 -6.01 -30.20
C GLN A 39 11.29 -4.65 -30.49
N LEU A 40 10.94 -3.62 -29.72
CA LEU A 40 11.55 -2.30 -29.82
C LEU A 40 13.02 -2.33 -29.38
N LEU A 41 13.34 -2.96 -28.25
CA LEU A 41 14.71 -3.12 -27.76
C LEU A 41 15.59 -3.87 -28.76
N GLY A 42 15.09 -4.98 -29.32
CA GLY A 42 15.84 -5.74 -30.32
C GLY A 42 16.07 -4.99 -31.64
N SER A 43 15.26 -3.97 -31.94
CA SER A 43 15.48 -3.11 -33.11
C SER A 43 16.42 -1.94 -32.80
N ILE A 44 16.33 -1.38 -31.59
CA ILE A 44 17.11 -0.22 -31.13
C ILE A 44 18.57 -0.59 -30.82
N GLU A 45 18.83 -1.81 -30.33
CA GLU A 45 20.19 -2.32 -30.10
C GLU A 45 21.02 -2.42 -31.39
N ASP A 46 20.37 -2.66 -32.54
CA ASP A 46 21.01 -2.79 -33.85
C ASP A 46 21.23 -1.43 -34.54
N ASP A 47 20.40 -0.42 -34.19
CA ASP A 47 20.43 0.93 -34.78
C ASP A 47 21.46 1.89 -34.12
N GLY A 48 22.26 1.41 -33.16
CA GLY A 48 23.33 2.19 -32.53
C GLY A 48 22.85 3.38 -31.68
N VAL A 49 21.64 3.25 -31.12
CA VAL A 49 21.01 4.27 -30.27
C VAL A 49 21.73 4.35 -28.91
N ASP A 50 21.71 5.55 -28.31
CA ASP A 50 22.34 5.84 -27.02
C ASP A 50 21.95 4.83 -25.93
N GLN A 51 22.95 4.36 -25.20
CA GLN A 51 22.82 3.33 -24.16
C GLN A 51 21.86 3.79 -23.05
N ASP A 52 21.78 5.09 -22.79
CA ASP A 52 20.86 5.67 -21.81
C ASP A 52 19.39 5.49 -22.23
N ILE A 53 19.09 5.58 -23.53
CA ILE A 53 17.75 5.37 -24.07
C ILE A 53 17.38 3.89 -24.00
N ILE A 54 18.31 2.99 -24.34
CA ILE A 54 18.13 1.54 -24.19
C ILE A 54 17.84 1.20 -22.72
N THR A 55 18.61 1.77 -21.80
CA THR A 55 18.44 1.58 -20.36
C THR A 55 17.09 2.11 -19.87
N ALA A 56 16.66 3.29 -20.34
CA ALA A 56 15.37 3.87 -19.98
C ALA A 56 14.18 3.00 -20.45
N VAL A 57 14.26 2.46 -21.67
CA VAL A 57 13.23 1.55 -22.21
C VAL A 57 13.22 0.21 -21.45
N ALA A 58 14.38 -0.31 -21.07
CA ALA A 58 14.48 -1.51 -20.22
C ALA A 58 13.89 -1.27 -18.81
N LEU A 59 14.11 -0.09 -18.22
CA LEU A 59 13.51 0.31 -16.96
C LEU A 59 11.98 0.43 -17.07
N LEU A 60 11.45 0.96 -18.18
CA LEU A 60 10.02 1.00 -18.45
C LEU A 60 9.42 -0.41 -18.48
N LYS A 61 10.07 -1.36 -19.16
CA LYS A 61 9.65 -2.79 -19.15
C LYS A 61 9.60 -3.34 -17.73
N ARG A 62 10.65 -3.10 -16.93
CA ARG A 62 10.75 -3.57 -15.54
C ARG A 62 9.60 -3.03 -14.69
N ASN A 63 9.28 -1.74 -14.84
CA ASN A 63 8.17 -1.10 -14.13
C ASN A 63 6.82 -1.73 -14.52
N ILE A 64 6.58 -1.96 -15.81
CA ILE A 64 5.34 -2.61 -16.28
C ILE A 64 5.25 -4.06 -15.80
N MET A 65 6.36 -4.79 -15.76
CA MET A 65 6.37 -6.15 -15.21
C MET A 65 6.05 -6.16 -13.71
N GLN A 66 6.52 -5.16 -12.96
CA GLN A 66 6.19 -5.02 -11.56
C GLN A 66 4.69 -4.76 -11.37
N THR A 67 4.11 -3.83 -12.13
CA THR A 67 2.66 -3.57 -12.06
C THR A 67 1.83 -4.80 -12.45
N VAL A 68 2.27 -5.60 -13.41
CA VAL A 68 1.62 -6.89 -13.74
C VAL A 68 1.66 -7.84 -12.54
N ARG A 69 2.80 -8.00 -11.86
CA ARG A 69 2.90 -8.84 -10.66
C ARG A 69 1.98 -8.36 -9.54
N ASP A 70 1.92 -7.06 -9.33
CA ASP A 70 1.08 -6.46 -8.29
C ASP A 70 -0.41 -6.69 -8.59
N LEU A 71 -0.82 -6.54 -9.85
CA LEU A 71 -2.20 -6.83 -10.30
C LEU A 71 -2.53 -8.34 -10.22
N GLU A 72 -1.59 -9.23 -10.53
CA GLU A 72 -1.76 -10.67 -10.37
C GLU A 72 -1.89 -11.06 -8.89
N ASN A 73 -1.09 -10.44 -8.01
CA ASN A 73 -1.17 -10.64 -6.57
C ASN A 73 -2.49 -10.12 -6.00
N PHE A 74 -2.96 -8.96 -6.48
CA PHE A 74 -4.28 -8.44 -6.15
C PHE A 74 -5.38 -9.43 -6.56
N LEU A 75 -5.33 -9.97 -7.78
CA LEU A 75 -6.31 -10.95 -8.25
C LEU A 75 -6.29 -12.25 -7.42
N ARG A 76 -5.10 -12.72 -7.00
CA ARG A 76 -4.95 -13.89 -6.12
C ARG A 76 -5.57 -13.64 -4.75
N ARG A 77 -5.36 -12.44 -4.17
CA ARG A 77 -5.96 -12.04 -2.89
C ARG A 77 -7.48 -11.96 -2.99
N THR A 78 -8.02 -11.27 -4.01
CA THR A 78 -9.48 -11.15 -4.19
C THR A 78 -10.18 -12.50 -4.43
N ASN A 79 -9.54 -13.43 -5.15
CA ASN A 79 -10.12 -14.77 -5.36
C ASN A 79 -10.07 -15.62 -4.08
N PHE A 80 -9.08 -15.39 -3.21
CA PHE A 80 -8.95 -16.08 -1.93
C PHE A 80 -10.00 -15.59 -0.91
N ASP A 81 -10.29 -14.28 -0.91
CA ASP A 81 -11.34 -13.69 -0.07
C ASP A 81 -12.75 -14.12 -0.51
N PHE A 82 -12.98 -14.33 -1.81
CA PHE A 82 -14.28 -14.78 -2.32
C PHE A 82 -14.56 -16.26 -1.98
N LEU A 83 -13.54 -17.12 -1.92
CA LEU A 83 -13.69 -18.54 -1.56
C LEU A 83 -13.87 -18.77 -0.04
N ASN A 84 -13.43 -17.83 0.81
CA ASN A 84 -13.66 -17.88 2.25
C ASN A 84 -14.90 -17.07 2.70
N SER A 85 -15.64 -16.47 1.76
CA SER A 85 -16.78 -15.60 2.06
C SER A 85 -18.11 -16.35 2.29
N ASP A 86 -18.19 -17.66 2.00
CA ASP A 86 -19.41 -18.46 2.19
C ASP A 86 -19.59 -19.02 3.61
N SER A 87 -18.90 -18.47 4.62
CA SER A 87 -19.03 -18.95 6.01
C SER A 87 -19.21 -17.88 7.08
N ILE A 88 -19.49 -16.62 6.73
CA ILE A 88 -19.75 -15.58 7.74
C ILE A 88 -20.99 -14.74 7.36
N ALA A 89 -22.13 -15.43 7.29
CA ALA A 89 -23.43 -14.82 7.49
C ALA A 89 -24.09 -15.56 8.65
N ASN A 90 -23.82 -15.13 9.89
CA ASN A 90 -24.84 -15.03 10.93
C ASN A 90 -24.31 -14.34 12.21
N ASN A 91 -25.10 -13.37 12.63
CA ASN A 91 -24.98 -12.52 13.80
C ASN A 91 -24.79 -13.29 15.12
N THR A 92 -23.72 -13.01 15.87
CA THR A 92 -23.73 -12.80 17.34
C THR A 92 -22.32 -12.45 17.82
N PRO A 93 -22.12 -11.48 18.72
CA PRO A 93 -20.83 -11.31 19.40
C PRO A 93 -20.61 -12.54 20.30
N PRO A 94 -19.53 -13.32 20.15
CA PRO A 94 -19.29 -14.42 21.06
C PRO A 94 -18.79 -13.83 22.38
N SER A 95 -19.67 -13.88 23.37
CA SER A 95 -19.30 -13.85 24.78
C SER A 95 -18.18 -14.85 25.05
N THR A 96 -17.23 -14.36 25.85
CA THR A 96 -16.25 -15.10 26.64
C THR A 96 -16.71 -16.48 27.10
N ALA A 97 -16.05 -17.53 26.60
CA ALA A 97 -15.68 -18.73 27.35
C ALA A 97 -14.92 -19.68 26.41
N ASN A 98 -13.60 -19.59 26.40
CA ASN A 98 -12.74 -20.75 26.21
C ASN A 98 -11.44 -20.51 26.94
N THR A 99 -11.32 -21.17 28.08
CA THR A 99 -10.19 -21.16 28.99
C THR A 99 -8.99 -21.82 28.31
N ILE A 100 -8.06 -21.01 27.82
CA ILE A 100 -6.67 -21.40 27.54
C ILE A 100 -5.81 -20.56 28.50
N PRO A 101 -4.82 -21.13 29.21
CA PRO A 101 -4.15 -20.48 30.33
C PRO A 101 -3.59 -19.10 29.98
N SER A 102 -4.26 -18.08 30.49
CA SER A 102 -3.88 -16.69 30.45
C SER A 102 -2.81 -16.44 31.49
N ASN A 103 -1.53 -16.60 31.14
CA ASN A 103 -0.45 -16.12 32.01
C ASN A 103 0.79 -15.55 31.30
N LEU A 104 0.79 -15.35 29.97
CA LEU A 104 2.00 -14.77 29.34
C LEU A 104 1.84 -13.86 28.12
N ARG A 105 0.62 -13.48 27.70
CA ARG A 105 0.47 -13.13 26.27
C ARG A 105 -0.29 -11.86 25.86
N ASN A 106 -0.86 -11.08 26.79
CA ASN A 106 -1.56 -9.84 26.41
C ASN A 106 -0.87 -8.55 26.86
N ASP A 107 -0.06 -8.60 27.93
CA ASP A 107 0.56 -7.39 28.47
C ASP A 107 1.78 -6.92 27.66
N ASN A 108 2.41 -7.81 26.90
CA ASN A 108 3.66 -7.51 26.21
C ASN A 108 3.49 -6.85 24.82
N LEU A 109 2.29 -6.90 24.23
CA LEU A 109 2.00 -6.19 22.98
C LEU A 109 1.73 -4.71 23.25
N ASN A 110 0.96 -4.40 24.31
CA ASN A 110 0.71 -3.02 24.72
C ASN A 110 2.00 -2.32 25.19
N SER A 111 2.90 -3.02 25.88
CA SER A 111 4.22 -2.47 26.23
C SER A 111 5.07 -2.20 24.99
N MET A 112 5.07 -3.10 24.00
CA MET A 112 5.82 -2.94 22.74
C MET A 112 5.33 -1.75 21.91
N PHE A 113 4.03 -1.47 21.89
CA PHE A 113 3.49 -0.23 21.29
C PHE A 113 3.81 1.04 22.06
N GLN A 114 3.94 0.96 23.38
CA GLN A 114 4.34 2.10 24.22
C GLN A 114 5.84 2.40 24.07
N SER A 115 6.69 1.37 24.02
CA SER A 115 8.13 1.50 23.77
C SER A 115 8.43 2.00 22.36
N THR A 116 7.67 1.55 21.34
CA THR A 116 7.80 2.07 19.97
C THR A 116 7.23 3.47 19.83
N LYS A 117 6.18 3.87 20.58
CA LYS A 117 5.72 5.27 20.63
C LYS A 117 6.80 6.26 21.08
N LEU A 118 7.77 5.82 21.89
CA LEU A 118 8.90 6.64 22.32
C LEU A 118 10.05 6.67 21.29
N MET A 119 10.14 5.66 20.40
CA MET A 119 11.15 5.58 19.33
C MET A 119 10.66 6.11 17.99
N THR A 120 9.35 6.05 17.73
CA THR A 120 8.72 6.63 16.55
C THR A 120 8.12 7.96 16.97
N ASN A 121 8.88 9.04 16.79
CA ASN A 121 8.28 10.30 16.35
C ASN A 121 7.48 9.97 15.07
N SER A 122 6.23 9.53 15.21
CA SER A 122 5.32 9.22 14.12
C SER A 122 4.98 10.45 13.28
N LEU A 123 5.44 11.63 13.72
CA LEU A 123 5.44 12.88 12.97
C LEU A 123 6.59 12.95 11.93
N ALA A 124 7.74 12.34 12.21
CA ALA A 124 8.93 12.44 11.34
C ALA A 124 8.87 11.54 10.09
N MET A 125 7.99 10.53 10.05
CA MET A 125 7.82 9.65 8.89
C MET A 125 7.12 10.32 7.69
N TRP A 126 6.42 11.43 7.90
CA TRP A 126 5.56 12.04 6.88
C TRP A 126 6.01 13.43 6.43
N GLU A 127 6.95 14.04 7.16
CA GLU A 127 7.61 15.29 6.75
C GLU A 127 8.81 15.06 5.82
N GLN A 128 9.17 13.80 5.56
CA GLN A 128 10.27 13.45 4.67
C GLN A 128 9.72 12.87 3.37
N ASP A 129 9.96 13.56 2.26
CA ASP A 129 9.77 13.10 0.86
C ASP A 129 10.66 11.88 0.56
N GLN A 130 10.49 10.79 1.30
CA GLN A 130 11.21 9.56 1.07
C GLN A 130 10.35 8.62 0.22
N PRO A 131 10.96 7.98 -0.79
CA PRO A 131 10.24 7.04 -1.65
C PRO A 131 9.62 5.92 -0.80
N ILE A 132 8.40 5.53 -1.19
CA ILE A 132 7.51 4.56 -0.54
C ILE A 132 8.13 3.14 -0.40
N ASP A 133 9.35 2.93 -0.91
CA ASP A 133 10.00 1.63 -1.05
C ASP A 133 10.71 1.09 0.20
N ASN A 134 10.73 1.83 1.32
CA ASN A 134 11.46 1.39 2.50
C ASN A 134 10.60 0.56 3.48
N PHE A 135 10.09 -0.58 2.99
CA PHE A 135 9.47 -1.62 3.84
C PHE A 135 10.42 -2.16 4.91
N SER A 136 11.73 -2.07 4.67
CA SER A 136 12.81 -2.59 5.52
C SER A 136 13.11 -1.75 6.77
N SER A 137 12.44 -0.61 6.97
CA SER A 137 12.71 0.31 8.08
C SER A 137 11.57 0.45 9.08
N ASP A 138 10.46 -0.29 8.94
CA ASP A 138 9.38 -0.22 9.92
C ASP A 138 9.77 -0.98 11.21
N PRO A 139 10.03 -0.28 12.34
CA PRO A 139 10.48 -0.92 13.58
C PRO A 139 9.48 -1.94 14.11
N PHE A 140 8.19 -1.78 13.81
CA PHE A 140 7.15 -2.69 14.24
C PHE A 140 7.19 -4.01 13.46
N LEU A 141 7.31 -3.96 12.13
CA LEU A 141 7.45 -5.15 11.29
C LEU A 141 8.74 -5.92 11.61
N ILE A 142 9.84 -5.19 11.83
CA ILE A 142 11.12 -5.78 12.25
C ILE A 142 10.93 -6.55 13.56
N THR A 143 10.22 -5.96 14.53
CA THR A 143 9.99 -6.62 15.82
C THR A 143 9.07 -7.84 15.69
N LEU A 144 8.05 -7.78 14.83
CA LEU A 144 7.17 -8.90 14.54
C LEU A 144 7.95 -10.08 13.91
N LEU A 145 8.85 -9.77 12.97
CA LEU A 145 9.71 -10.74 12.29
C LEU A 145 10.75 -11.34 13.25
N ASN A 146 11.42 -10.52 14.04
CA ASN A 146 12.39 -10.98 15.04
C ASN A 146 11.73 -11.90 16.07
N ARG A 147 10.49 -11.58 16.49
CA ARG A 147 9.74 -12.44 17.40
C ARG A 147 9.42 -13.79 16.75
N LEU A 148 8.90 -13.80 15.52
CA LEU A 148 8.67 -15.05 14.78
C LEU A 148 9.96 -15.86 14.65
N GLN A 149 11.07 -15.23 14.26
CA GLN A 149 12.36 -15.88 14.10
C GLN A 149 12.85 -16.53 15.40
N ASN A 150 12.77 -15.81 16.52
CA ASN A 150 13.17 -16.34 17.83
C ASN A 150 12.26 -17.49 18.28
N THR A 151 10.95 -17.37 18.07
CA THR A 151 10.00 -18.42 18.47
C THR A 151 10.16 -19.68 17.61
N LEU A 152 10.41 -19.54 16.31
CA LEU A 152 10.70 -20.68 15.43
C LEU A 152 12.02 -21.35 15.83
N LEU A 153 13.06 -20.58 16.17
CA LEU A 153 14.33 -21.11 16.64
C LEU A 153 14.15 -21.93 17.94
N ASP A 154 13.32 -21.46 18.87
CA ASP A 154 13.05 -22.16 20.13
C ASP A 154 12.24 -23.45 19.91
N ILE A 155 11.23 -23.43 19.03
CA ILE A 155 10.44 -24.62 18.69
C ILE A 155 11.31 -25.70 18.07
N THR A 156 12.21 -25.33 17.15
CA THR A 156 13.13 -26.30 16.51
C THR A 156 14.14 -26.94 17.47
N LYS A 157 14.36 -26.34 18.63
CA LYS A 157 15.31 -26.84 19.65
C LYS A 157 14.65 -27.65 20.76
N THR A 158 13.36 -27.45 21.02
CA THR A 158 12.71 -27.92 22.25
C THR A 158 11.44 -28.73 22.04
N SER A 159 10.83 -28.70 20.86
CA SER A 159 9.53 -29.35 20.61
C SER A 159 9.67 -30.68 19.87
N ASP A 160 8.97 -31.70 20.36
CA ASP A 160 8.77 -32.99 19.67
C ASP A 160 7.66 -32.91 18.59
N HIS A 161 6.87 -31.83 18.59
CA HIS A 161 5.75 -31.59 17.66
C HIS A 161 5.97 -30.32 16.82
N VAL A 162 7.17 -30.22 16.26
CA VAL A 162 7.65 -29.05 15.49
C VAL A 162 6.65 -28.56 14.45
N GLU A 163 6.01 -29.46 13.69
CA GLU A 163 5.12 -29.07 12.60
C GLU A 163 3.83 -28.37 13.10
N GLU A 164 3.25 -28.84 14.19
CA GLU A 164 2.03 -28.27 14.77
C GLU A 164 2.33 -26.92 15.44
N ASP A 165 3.41 -26.84 16.21
CA ASP A 165 3.83 -25.61 16.88
C ASP A 165 4.25 -24.52 15.89
N VAL A 166 4.97 -24.88 14.83
CA VAL A 166 5.33 -23.96 13.75
C VAL A 166 4.07 -23.45 13.05
N SER A 167 3.12 -24.33 12.74
CA SER A 167 1.84 -23.95 12.14
C SER A 167 1.06 -22.98 13.02
N GLN A 168 1.00 -23.23 14.33
CA GLN A 168 0.37 -22.32 15.29
C GLN A 168 1.07 -20.95 15.31
N GLN A 169 2.41 -20.89 15.34
CA GLN A 169 3.13 -19.62 15.30
C GLN A 169 2.89 -18.83 14.01
N PHE A 170 2.79 -19.51 12.87
CA PHE A 170 2.43 -18.85 11.62
C PHE A 170 1.00 -18.30 11.62
N GLN A 171 0.03 -18.99 12.24
CA GLN A 171 -1.32 -18.45 12.39
C GLN A 171 -1.35 -17.19 13.26
N LEU A 172 -0.56 -17.20 14.32
CA LEU A 172 -0.44 -16.08 15.26
C LEU A 172 0.26 -14.88 14.60
N PHE A 173 1.32 -15.13 13.83
CA PHE A 173 1.98 -14.11 13.02
C PHE A 173 1.05 -13.52 11.96
N LYS A 174 0.29 -14.35 11.23
CA LYS A 174 -0.70 -13.88 10.25
C LYS A 174 -1.73 -12.95 10.88
N ARG A 175 -2.28 -13.32 12.04
CA ARG A 175 -3.24 -12.48 12.76
C ARG A 175 -2.63 -11.13 13.16
N ASP A 176 -1.42 -11.16 13.69
CA ASP A 176 -0.75 -9.94 14.16
C ASP A 176 -0.32 -9.05 12.96
N LEU A 177 0.00 -9.64 11.80
CA LEU A 177 0.25 -8.94 10.55
C LEU A 177 -1.01 -8.24 10.01
N ILE A 178 -2.15 -8.92 10.02
CA ILE A 178 -3.45 -8.33 9.63
C ILE A 178 -3.76 -7.12 10.51
N TRP A 179 -3.54 -7.24 11.83
CA TRP A 179 -3.78 -6.14 12.76
C TRP A 179 -2.86 -4.95 12.49
N TYR A 180 -1.59 -5.20 12.18
CA TYR A 180 -0.65 -4.16 11.75
C TYR A 180 -1.12 -3.45 10.48
N GLU A 181 -1.52 -4.20 9.45
CA GLU A 181 -2.01 -3.60 8.20
C GLU A 181 -3.26 -2.74 8.45
N GLN A 182 -4.24 -3.25 9.21
CA GLN A 182 -5.44 -2.51 9.57
C GLN A 182 -5.13 -1.21 10.32
N LYS A 183 -4.22 -1.27 11.29
CA LYS A 183 -3.78 -0.09 12.04
C LYS A 183 -3.09 0.92 11.13
N LYS A 184 -2.20 0.47 10.27
CA LYS A 184 -1.53 1.30 9.26
C LYS A 184 -2.58 2.02 8.41
N PHE A 185 -3.53 1.30 7.81
CA PHE A 185 -4.62 1.92 7.03
C PHE A 185 -5.46 2.91 7.84
N SER A 186 -5.74 2.62 9.11
CA SER A 186 -6.46 3.53 10.00
C SER A 186 -5.69 4.83 10.20
N ASP A 187 -4.38 4.76 10.45
CA ASP A 187 -3.52 5.94 10.64
C ASP A 187 -3.42 6.78 9.35
N PHE A 188 -3.28 6.12 8.18
CA PHE A 188 -3.36 6.79 6.87
C PHE A 188 -4.71 7.51 6.69
N ASN A 189 -5.83 6.85 6.96
CA ASN A 189 -7.15 7.44 6.82
C ASN A 189 -7.37 8.62 7.78
N ASN A 190 -6.89 8.51 9.02
CA ASN A 190 -6.94 9.60 9.99
C ASN A 190 -6.12 10.81 9.54
N HIS A 191 -4.95 10.58 8.95
CA HIS A 191 -4.12 11.63 8.39
C HIS A 191 -4.80 12.32 7.18
N ILE A 192 -5.33 11.54 6.24
CA ILE A 192 -6.09 12.07 5.09
C ILE A 192 -7.27 12.92 5.57
N LYS A 193 -8.01 12.44 6.60
CA LYS A 193 -9.12 13.17 7.18
C LYS A 193 -8.66 14.51 7.77
N LYS A 194 -7.57 14.51 8.54
CA LYS A 194 -6.98 15.74 9.10
C LYS A 194 -6.60 16.74 8.00
N MET A 195 -5.92 16.28 6.95
CA MET A 195 -5.53 17.11 5.80
C MET A 195 -6.75 17.67 5.08
N ASN A 196 -7.82 16.89 4.94
CA ASN A 196 -9.05 17.35 4.31
C ASN A 196 -9.79 18.40 5.17
N ASP A 197 -9.80 18.23 6.49
CA ASP A 197 -10.36 19.21 7.42
C ASP A 197 -9.57 20.53 7.37
N GLU A 198 -8.24 20.47 7.30
CA GLU A 198 -7.38 21.65 7.13
C GLU A 198 -7.59 22.33 5.77
N LYS A 199 -7.66 21.56 4.68
CA LYS A 199 -8.00 22.06 3.34
C LYS A 199 -9.33 22.80 3.38
N LYS A 200 -10.38 22.22 3.98
CA LYS A 200 -11.70 22.84 4.09
C LYS A 200 -11.66 24.14 4.90
N LYS A 201 -10.83 24.21 5.95
CA LYS A 201 -10.61 25.45 6.71
C LYS A 201 -9.98 26.54 5.84
N LEU A 202 -8.95 26.21 5.07
CA LEU A 202 -8.29 27.15 4.17
C LEU A 202 -9.22 27.61 3.04
N GLU A 203 -10.00 26.71 2.46
CA GLU A 203 -11.02 27.05 1.46
C GLU A 203 -12.03 28.05 2.02
N ASN A 204 -12.53 27.84 3.24
CA ASN A 204 -13.43 28.79 3.89
C ASN A 204 -12.78 30.16 4.14
N GLN A 205 -11.49 30.19 4.50
CA GLN A 205 -10.76 31.44 4.67
C GLN A 205 -10.60 32.19 3.33
N ILE A 206 -10.29 31.47 2.25
CA ILE A 206 -10.19 32.02 0.90
C ILE A 206 -11.54 32.61 0.47
N THR A 207 -12.65 31.89 0.66
CA THR A 207 -13.98 32.37 0.30
C THR A 207 -14.32 33.66 1.04
N ARG A 208 -14.11 33.71 2.37
CA ARG A 208 -14.33 34.93 3.16
C ARG A 208 -13.47 36.10 2.68
N GLN A 209 -12.20 35.86 2.39
CA GLN A 209 -11.32 36.90 1.88
C GLN A 209 -11.80 37.42 0.52
N LYS A 210 -12.24 36.53 -0.39
CA LYS A 210 -12.84 36.94 -1.67
C LYS A 210 -14.07 37.81 -1.48
N GLU A 211 -15.00 37.44 -0.61
CA GLU A 211 -16.19 38.24 -0.30
C GLU A 211 -15.81 39.63 0.24
N LEU A 212 -14.82 39.71 1.14
CA LEU A 212 -14.31 40.99 1.65
C LEU A 212 -13.67 41.84 0.54
N TRP A 213 -12.90 41.22 -0.36
CA TRP A 213 -12.32 41.89 -1.51
C TRP A 213 -13.38 42.41 -2.48
N GLU A 214 -14.39 41.60 -2.80
CA GLU A 214 -15.51 42.00 -3.66
C GLU A 214 -16.30 43.15 -3.03
N GLY A 215 -16.60 43.08 -1.73
CA GLY A 215 -17.26 44.16 -1.00
C GLY A 215 -16.45 45.47 -1.00
N LEU A 216 -15.12 45.40 -0.84
CA LEU A 216 -14.25 46.58 -0.96
C LEU A 216 -14.26 47.17 -2.37
N VAL A 217 -14.18 46.33 -3.40
CA VAL A 217 -14.23 46.75 -4.81
C VAL A 217 -15.57 47.41 -5.13
N GLU A 218 -16.67 46.86 -4.64
CA GLU A 218 -18.02 47.37 -4.85
C GLU A 218 -18.22 48.73 -4.15
N ASN A 219 -17.69 48.88 -2.93
CA ASN A 219 -17.74 50.14 -2.19
C ASN A 219 -16.90 51.25 -2.87
N VAL A 220 -15.73 50.91 -3.42
CA VAL A 220 -14.92 51.84 -4.22
C VAL A 220 -15.63 52.23 -5.53
N LYS A 221 -16.30 51.29 -6.20
CA LYS A 221 -17.10 51.60 -7.40
C LYS A 221 -18.29 52.52 -7.08
N ALA A 222 -18.97 52.28 -5.95
CA ALA A 222 -20.08 53.10 -5.50
C ALA A 222 -19.66 54.54 -5.17
N LYS A 223 -18.48 54.73 -4.57
CA LYS A 223 -17.94 56.05 -4.20
C LYS A 223 -17.38 56.86 -5.39
N LYS A 224 -17.20 56.21 -6.54
CA LYS A 224 -16.73 56.83 -7.81
C LYS A 224 -17.89 57.30 -8.71
N ARG A 225 -19.13 56.93 -8.40
CA ARG A 225 -20.34 57.48 -9.00
C ARG A 225 -20.82 58.67 -8.19
#